data_AF-A0A1Y4LCS9-F1
#
_entry.id   AF-A0A1Y4LCS9-F1
#
_cell.length_a   1.000
_cell.length_b   1.000
_cell.length_c   1.000
_cell.angle_alpha   90.00
_cell.angle_beta   90.00
_cell.angle_gamma   90.00
#
_symmetry.space_group_name_H-M   'P 1'
#
loop_
_entity.id
_entity.type
_entity.pdbx_description
1 polymer ?
#
loop_
_entity_poly.entity_id
_entity_poly.type
_entity_poly.pdbx_seq_one_letter_code
_entity_poly.pdbx_strand_id
1 'polypeptide(L)' 'MQDQIDYLSDFAVYLRTEERSEGTIEKYLRDVRKFFCWLADKSLEKAQVSAWRAQLLS' A
#
# COMPACT_ATOMS: atom_id res chain seq x y z
N MET A 1 -6.96 -11.52 -6.53
CA MET A 1 -7.59 -10.60 -5.54
C MET A 1 -7.50 -11.16 -4.13
N GLN A 2 -7.64 -12.48 -3.93
CA GLN A 2 -7.46 -13.14 -2.63
C GLN A 2 -6.08 -12.87 -2.01
N ASP A 3 -5.01 -13.00 -2.78
CA ASP A 3 -3.63 -12.86 -2.28
C ASP A 3 -3.32 -11.44 -1.77
N GLN A 4 -3.94 -10.39 -2.34
CA GLN A 4 -3.72 -9.01 -1.90
C GLN A 4 -4.35 -8.70 -0.54
N ILE A 5 -5.45 -9.38 -0.19
CA ILE A 5 -6.08 -9.23 1.13
C ILE A 5 -5.19 -9.88 2.20
N ASP A 6 -4.53 -10.98 1.85
CA ASP A 6 -3.61 -11.70 2.73
C ASP A 6 -2.36 -10.83 3.01
N TYR A 7 -1.75 -10.22 1.98
CA TYR A 7 -0.61 -9.31 2.16
C TYR A 7 -0.93 -8.06 2.99
N LEU A 8 -2.14 -7.49 2.86
CA LEU A 8 -2.54 -6.34 3.66
C LEU A 8 -2.75 -6.71 5.14
N SER A 9 -3.22 -7.93 5.39
CA SER A 9 -3.42 -8.46 6.74
C SER A 9 -2.06 -8.70 7.42
N ASP A 10 -1.12 -9.33 6.72
CA ASP A 10 0.24 -9.55 7.21
C ASP A 10 0.98 -8.23 7.46
N PHE A 11 0.81 -7.25 6.57
CA PHE A 11 1.38 -5.92 6.78
C PHE A 11 0.77 -5.21 7.98
N ALA A 12 -0.55 -5.36 8.23
CA ALA A 12 -1.18 -4.80 9.42
C ALA A 12 -0.65 -5.45 10.70
N VAL A 13 -0.42 -6.77 10.69
CA VAL A 13 0.21 -7.49 11.81
C VAL A 13 1.62 -6.96 12.06
N TYR A 14 2.43 -6.83 11.01
CA TYR A 14 3.78 -6.25 11.09
C TYR A 14 3.79 -4.84 11.69
N LEU A 15 2.87 -3.96 11.27
CA LEU A 15 2.84 -2.60 11.82
C LEU A 15 2.44 -2.56 13.30
N ARG A 16 1.62 -3.51 13.76
CA ARG A 16 1.31 -3.66 15.19
C ARG A 16 2.52 -4.17 15.98
N THR A 17 3.32 -5.08 15.42
CA THR A 17 4.57 -5.52 16.06
C THR A 17 5.60 -4.40 16.16
N GLU A 18 5.56 -3.44 15.24
CA GLU A 18 6.36 -2.21 15.23
C GLU A 18 5.76 -1.09 16.12
N GLU A 19 4.80 -1.40 16.99
CA GLU A 19 4.12 -0.48 17.92
C GLU A 19 3.57 0.79 17.26
N ARG A 20 3.17 0.71 15.99
CA ARG A 20 2.53 1.83 15.30
C ARG A 20 1.14 2.06 15.88
N SER A 21 0.76 3.33 16.04
CA SER A 21 -0.59 3.68 16.46
C SER A 21 -1.62 3.22 15.43
N GLU A 22 -2.82 2.85 15.88
CA GLU A 22 -3.91 2.41 15.00
C GLU A 22 -4.19 3.44 13.88
N GLY A 23 -4.17 4.74 14.17
CA GLY A 23 -4.32 5.77 13.15
C GLY A 23 -3.20 5.78 12.09
N THR A 24 -1.98 5.41 12.46
CA THR A 24 -0.86 5.25 11.51
C THR A 24 -1.04 4.00 10.67
N ILE A 25 -1.46 2.89 11.28
CA ILE A 25 -1.75 1.62 10.61
C ILE A 25 -2.85 1.84 9.56
N GLU A 26 -3.98 2.42 9.96
CA GLU A 26 -5.10 2.72 9.07
C GLU A 26 -4.68 3.61 7.89
N LYS A 27 -3.85 4.63 8.15
CA LYS A 27 -3.31 5.50 7.10
C LYS A 27 -2.49 4.68 6.09
N TYR A 28 -1.54 3.87 6.58
CA TYR A 28 -0.66 3.08 5.72
C TYR A 28 -1.44 2.05 4.90
N LEU A 29 -2.39 1.33 5.52
CA LEU A 29 -3.24 0.38 4.80
C LEU A 29 -4.08 1.07 3.73
N ARG A 30 -4.60 2.27 4.00
CA ARG A 30 -5.35 3.06 3.01
C ARG A 30 -4.47 3.48 1.84
N ASP A 31 -3.25 3.93 2.10
CA ASP A 31 -2.31 4.37 1.07
C ASP A 31 -1.85 3.19 0.20
N VAL A 32 -1.56 2.03 0.80
CA VAL A 32 -1.22 0.79 0.06
C VAL A 32 -2.39 0.30 -0.78
N ARG A 33 -3.64 0.34 -0.27
CA ARG A 33 -4.84 0.02 -1.06
C ARG A 33 -4.99 0.95 -2.27
N LYS A 34 -4.82 2.26 -2.08
CA LYS A 34 -4.86 3.22 -3.19
C LYS A 34 -3.79 2.91 -4.23
N PHE A 35 -2.59 2.57 -3.79
CA PHE A 35 -1.50 2.17 -4.68
C PHE A 35 -1.86 0.91 -5.48
N PHE A 36 -2.38 -0.16 -4.85
CA PHE A 36 -2.80 -1.35 -5.57
C PHE A 36 -3.94 -1.08 -6.56
N CYS A 37 -4.92 -0.28 -6.19
CA CYS A 37 -5.99 0.13 -7.11
C CYS A 37 -5.44 0.93 -8.30
N TRP A 38 -4.46 1.80 -8.08
CA TRP A 38 -3.81 2.56 -9.14
C TRP A 38 -2.94 1.69 -10.06
N LEU A 39 -2.21 0.73 -9.47
CA LEU A 39 -1.33 -0.17 -10.19
C LEU A 39 -2.13 -1.15 -11.05
N ALA A 40 -3.27 -1.63 -10.53
CA ALA A 40 -4.13 -2.63 -11.18
C ALA A 40 -3.31 -3.82 -11.69
N ASP A 41 -3.44 -4.19 -12.97
CA ASP A 41 -2.72 -5.30 -13.59
C ASP A 41 -1.35 -4.91 -14.18
N LYS A 42 -0.86 -3.70 -13.91
CA LYS A 42 0.45 -3.25 -14.40
C LYS A 42 1.57 -3.89 -13.58
N SER A 43 2.64 -4.32 -14.25
CA SER A 43 3.87 -4.71 -13.55
C SER A 43 4.46 -3.52 -12.79
N LEU A 44 5.01 -3.79 -11.60
CA LEU A 44 5.68 -2.79 -10.79
C LEU A 44 7.13 -2.60 -11.26
N GLU A 45 7.32 -1.69 -12.21
CA GLU A 45 8.64 -1.27 -12.68
C GLU A 45 9.01 0.13 -12.17
N LYS A 46 10.27 0.55 -12.39
CA LYS A 46 10.74 1.91 -12.04
C LYS A 46 9.84 3.02 -12.58
N ALA A 47 9.25 2.84 -13.77
CA ALA A 47 8.37 3.82 -14.37
C ALA A 47 7.09 4.03 -13.54
N GLN A 48 6.50 2.94 -13.03
CA GLN A 48 5.31 3.00 -12.18
C GLN A 48 5.62 3.65 -10.84
N VAL A 49 6.79 3.39 -10.24
CA VAL A 49 7.21 4.07 -9.01
C VAL A 49 7.26 5.59 -9.21
N SER A 50 7.87 6.04 -10.32
CA SER A 50 7.92 7.47 -10.67
C SER A 50 6.53 8.05 -10.95
N ALA A 51 5.67 7.32 -11.67
CA ALA A 51 4.31 7.76 -12.00
C ALA A 51 3.42 7.87 -10.74
N TRP A 52 3.51 6.91 -9.82
CA TRP A 52 2.80 6.98 -8.55
C TRP A 52 3.25 8.17 -7.71
N ARG A 53 4.57 8.41 -7.64
CA ARG A 53 5.12 9.58 -6.95
C ARG A 53 4.59 10.89 -7.54
N ALA A 54 4.49 10.99 -8.87
CA ALA A 54 3.92 12.16 -9.52
C ALA A 54 2.45 12.37 -9.14
N GLN A 55 1.65 11.29 -9.03
CA GLN A 55 0.25 11.37 -8.61
C GLN A 55 0.06 11.77 -7.14
N LEU A 56 1.02 11.46 -6.26
CA LEU A 56 0.97 11.91 -4.86
C LEU A 56 1.29 13.41 -4.70
N LEU A 57 1.87 14.04 -5.72
CA LEU A 57 2.29 15.45 -5.72
C LEU A 57 1.34 16.37 -6.50
N SER A 58 0.31 15.81 -7.15
CA SER A 58 -0.75 16.55 -7.84
C SER A 58 -1.92 16.84 -6.90
#